data_AF-A0A950J2C2-F1
#
_entry.id   AF-A0A950J2C2-F1
#
_cell.length_a   1.000
_cell.length_b   1.000
_cell.length_c   1.000
_cell.angle_alpha   90.00
_cell.angle_beta   90.00
_cell.angle_gamma   90.00
#
_symmetry.space_group_name_H-M   'P 1'
#
loop_
_entity.id
_entity.type
_entity.pdbx_description
1 polymer ?
#
loop_
_entity_poly.entity_id
_entity_poly.type
_entity_poly.pdbx_seq_one_letter_code
_entity_poly.pdbx_strand_id
1 'polypeptide(L)'
;MRSLLLIVGFACALAGSKAFAAETAPSPSPSASPTPSPYAQLTFRNVGPSTAGGRLTSVVGTDRDPALYYIGAADGGVWKSTNGGT
;
A
#
# COMPACT_ATOMS: atom_id res chain seq x y z
N MET A 1 -22.14 47.85 31.95
CA MET A 1 -20.82 47.85 31.27
C MET A 1 -20.57 46.42 30.82
N ARG A 2 -21.02 46.07 29.61
CA ARG A 2 -20.15 45.68 28.48
C ARG A 2 -19.39 44.37 28.72
N SER A 3 -20.12 43.27 28.59
CA SER A 3 -19.68 41.99 28.02
C SER A 3 -20.87 41.05 28.26
N LEU A 4 -21.94 41.08 27.45
CA LEU A 4 -21.97 40.87 26.00
C LEU A 4 -21.19 39.61 25.60
N LEU A 5 -22.00 38.65 25.16
CA LEU A 5 -21.72 37.58 24.21
C LEU A 5 -21.14 36.27 24.75
N LEU A 6 -21.79 35.19 24.27
CA LEU A 6 -21.43 33.77 24.37
C LEU A 6 -21.82 33.21 25.75
N ILE A 7 -22.88 32.43 25.94
CA ILE A 7 -23.26 31.25 25.16
C ILE A 7 -24.80 31.11 25.26
N VAL A 8 -25.53 31.84 24.41
CA VAL A 8 -26.93 31.53 24.04
C VAL A 8 -26.86 30.43 22.98
N GLY A 9 -26.44 29.23 23.39
CA GLY A 9 -26.23 28.11 22.48
C GLY A 9 -26.14 26.74 23.17
N PHE A 10 -26.56 26.64 24.42
CA PHE A 10 -26.49 25.40 25.21
C PHE A 10 -27.87 24.80 25.54
N ALA A 11 -28.92 25.22 24.83
CA ALA A 11 -30.26 24.72 25.08
C ALA A 11 -31.10 24.71 23.80
N CYS A 12 -30.92 23.69 22.97
CA CYS A 12 -32.00 23.23 22.10
C CYS A 12 -31.76 21.79 21.61
N ALA A 13 -32.58 20.87 22.13
CA ALA A 13 -33.01 19.59 21.54
C ALA A 13 -31.92 18.54 21.24
N LEU A 14 -31.87 17.34 21.85
CA LEU A 14 -32.95 16.43 22.26
C LEU A 14 -34.09 16.33 21.24
N ALA A 15 -33.83 15.62 20.13
CA ALA A 15 -34.75 14.64 19.51
C ALA A 15 -34.25 14.31 18.10
N GLY A 16 -33.69 13.12 17.92
CA GLY A 16 -33.22 12.70 16.61
C GLY A 16 -32.72 11.27 16.59
N SER A 17 -33.54 10.32 17.06
CA SER A 17 -33.34 8.90 16.79
C SER A 17 -33.43 8.69 15.27
N LYS A 18 -32.28 8.75 14.58
CA LYS A 18 -32.16 8.17 13.24
C LYS A 18 -32.26 6.66 13.45
N ALA A 19 -33.46 6.13 13.25
CA ALA A 19 -33.67 4.71 13.03
C ALA A 19 -32.71 4.30 11.91
N PHE A 20 -31.70 3.49 12.24
CA PHE A 20 -30.92 2.76 11.25
C PHE A 20 -31.91 1.80 10.61
N ALA A 21 -32.47 2.20 9.47
CA ALA A 21 -33.11 1.27 8.56
C ALA A 21 -32.04 0.23 8.19
N ALA A 22 -32.26 -1.02 8.59
CA ALA A 22 -31.44 -2.13 8.16
C ALA A 22 -31.56 -2.23 6.64
N GLU A 23 -30.53 -1.76 5.94
CA GLU A 23 -30.35 -2.05 4.54
C GLU A 23 -30.18 -3.57 4.41
N THR A 24 -31.10 -4.21 3.70
CA THR A 24 -31.02 -5.63 3.38
C THR A 24 -29.68 -5.89 2.71
N ALA A 25 -28.80 -6.62 3.41
CA ALA A 25 -27.49 -6.98 2.89
C ALA A 25 -27.65 -7.70 1.54
N PRO A 26 -26.85 -7.35 0.50
CA PRO A 26 -26.87 -8.07 -0.75
C PRO A 26 -26.47 -9.54 -0.51
N SER A 27 -27.27 -10.46 -1.03
CA SER A 27 -26.98 -11.90 -1.03
C SER A 27 -25.59 -12.15 -1.62
N PRO A 28 -24.76 -13.04 -1.04
CA PRO A 28 -23.46 -13.35 -1.61
C PRO A 28 -23.65 -13.97 -2.99
N SER A 29 -23.31 -13.22 -4.04
CA SER A 29 -23.17 -13.77 -5.39
C SER A 29 -22.07 -14.82 -5.37
N PRO A 30 -22.26 -15.98 -6.04
CA PRO A 30 -21.21 -16.97 -6.14
C PRO A 30 -19.96 -16.33 -6.76
N SER A 31 -18.85 -16.32 -6.03
CA SER A 31 -17.55 -15.93 -6.58
C SER A 31 -17.25 -16.86 -7.75
N ALA A 32 -17.18 -16.30 -8.96
CA ALA A 32 -16.75 -17.05 -10.12
C ALA A 32 -15.35 -17.63 -9.84
N SER A 33 -15.19 -18.95 -10.00
CA SER A 33 -13.87 -19.57 -9.98
C SER A 33 -13.01 -18.89 -11.04
N PRO A 34 -11.77 -18.47 -10.72
CA PRO A 34 -10.93 -17.78 -11.68
C PRO A 34 -10.65 -18.73 -12.85
N THR A 35 -11.14 -18.39 -14.03
CA THR A 35 -10.76 -19.05 -15.28
C THR A 35 -9.25 -18.95 -15.40
N PRO A 36 -8.53 -20.07 -15.62
CA PRO A 36 -7.08 -20.04 -15.72
C PRO A 36 -6.65 -19.11 -16.86
N SER A 37 -5.75 -18.18 -16.54
CA SER A 37 -5.19 -17.24 -17.52
C SER A 37 -4.50 -18.02 -18.63
N PRO A 38 -4.69 -17.65 -19.92
CA PRO A 38 -3.95 -18.27 -21.03
C PRO A 38 -2.44 -18.06 -20.92
N TYR A 39 -1.98 -17.18 -20.03
CA TYR A 39 -0.58 -16.88 -19.78
C TYR A 39 -0.03 -17.55 -18.51
N ALA A 40 -0.78 -18.44 -17.86
CA ALA A 40 -0.38 -19.05 -16.59
C ALA A 40 0.96 -19.82 -16.64
N GLN A 41 1.40 -20.23 -17.83
CA GLN A 41 2.68 -20.91 -18.05
C GLN A 41 3.83 -19.97 -18.45
N LEU A 42 3.58 -18.68 -18.61
CA LEU A 42 4.64 -17.72 -18.95
C LEU A 42 5.41 -17.31 -17.70
N THR A 43 6.72 -17.50 -17.75
CA THR A 43 7.64 -17.05 -16.69
C THR A 43 8.32 -15.75 -17.10
N PHE A 44 8.23 -14.73 -16.26
CA PHE A 44 9.06 -13.54 -16.42
C PHE A 44 10.53 -13.91 -16.24
N ARG A 45 11.37 -13.40 -17.14
CA ARG A 45 12.82 -13.49 -17.03
C ARG A 45 13.42 -12.11 -17.24
N ASN A 46 14.58 -11.88 -16.63
CA ASN A 46 15.38 -10.70 -16.98
C ASN A 46 15.92 -10.87 -18.40
N VAL A 47 15.74 -9.83 -19.23
CA VAL A 47 16.24 -9.77 -20.61
C VAL A 47 17.48 -8.87 -20.72
N GLY A 48 17.67 -7.96 -19.76
CA GLY A 48 18.70 -6.92 -19.79
C GLY A 48 20.11 -7.41 -19.42
N PRO A 49 21.13 -6.55 -19.66
CA PRO A 49 22.52 -6.85 -19.34
C PRO A 49 22.71 -7.12 -17.84
N SER A 50 23.65 -8.01 -17.50
CA SER A 50 23.89 -8.42 -16.10
C SER A 50 24.32 -7.25 -15.21
N THR A 51 24.83 -6.17 -15.81
CA THR A 51 25.12 -4.91 -15.12
C THR A 51 23.89 -4.02 -15.21
N ALA A 52 23.17 -3.86 -14.09
CA ALA A 52 22.08 -2.90 -14.00
C ALA A 52 22.62 -1.49 -14.30
N GLY A 53 22.21 -0.91 -15.43
CA GLY A 53 22.48 0.49 -15.77
C GLY A 53 21.43 1.41 -15.14
N GLY A 54 21.80 2.67 -14.87
CA GLY A 54 20.89 3.69 -14.36
C GLY A 54 21.43 4.43 -13.14
N ARG A 55 20.57 5.27 -12.52
CA ARG A 55 20.92 6.06 -11.33
C ARG A 55 20.55 5.29 -10.06
N LEU A 56 21.55 5.04 -9.21
CA LEU A 56 21.34 4.51 -7.87
C LEU A 56 21.21 5.67 -6.88
N THR A 57 20.19 5.63 -6.02
CA THR A 57 19.92 6.69 -5.04
C THR A 57 20.31 6.29 -3.63
N SER A 58 20.35 4.99 -3.33
CA SER A 58 20.66 4.47 -1.99
C SER A 58 21.25 3.07 -2.05
N VAL A 59 22.12 2.76 -1.09
CA VAL A 59 22.67 1.43 -0.84
C VAL A 59 22.68 1.20 0.67
N VAL A 60 22.18 0.04 1.10
CA VAL A 60 22.10 -0.34 2.52
C VAL A 60 22.60 -1.78 2.67
N GLY A 61 23.60 -1.97 3.52
CA GLY A 61 24.03 -3.29 3.99
C GLY A 61 23.45 -3.59 5.38
N THR A 62 23.54 -4.85 5.81
CA THR A 62 23.22 -5.25 7.19
C THR A 62 24.49 -5.53 7.99
N ASP A 63 24.42 -5.31 9.29
CA ASP A 63 25.40 -5.69 10.29
C ASP A 63 25.48 -7.21 10.54
N ARG A 64 24.45 -7.97 10.13
CA ARG A 64 24.37 -9.42 10.38
C ARG A 64 25.00 -10.28 9.29
N ASP A 65 25.02 -9.79 8.06
CA ASP A 65 25.52 -10.52 6.90
C ASP A 65 26.27 -9.57 5.96
N PRO A 66 27.61 -9.68 5.88
CA PRO A 66 28.43 -8.79 5.05
C PRO A 66 28.20 -8.99 3.54
N ALA A 67 27.50 -10.04 3.11
CA ALA A 67 27.17 -10.30 1.71
C ALA A 67 25.76 -9.80 1.33
N LEU A 68 24.93 -9.41 2.29
CA LEU A 68 23.56 -8.97 2.06
C LEU A 68 23.48 -7.45 1.87
N TYR A 69 23.07 -7.04 0.68
CA TYR A 69 22.89 -5.63 0.33
C TYR A 69 21.54 -5.39 -0.35
N TYR A 70 20.99 -4.21 -0.08
CA TYR A 70 19.83 -3.66 -0.75
C TYR A 70 20.21 -2.38 -1.49
N ILE A 71 19.78 -2.26 -2.73
CA ILE A 71 20.14 -1.16 -3.63
C ILE A 71 18.84 -0.53 -4.13
N GLY A 72 18.67 0.78 -3.90
CA GLY A 72 17.57 1.57 -4.44
C GLY A 72 17.98 2.26 -5.74
N ALA A 73 17.26 1.95 -6.82
CA ALA A 73 17.40 2.64 -8.10
C ALA A 73 16.33 3.74 -8.23
N ALA A 74 16.65 4.82 -8.94
CA ALA A 74 15.73 5.94 -9.15
C ALA A 74 14.42 5.52 -9.84
N ASP A 75 14.53 4.70 -10.89
CA ASP A 75 13.39 4.21 -11.69
C ASP A 75 13.38 2.68 -11.81
N GLY A 76 14.32 1.99 -11.15
CA GLY A 76 14.52 0.53 -11.24
C GLY A 76 14.04 -0.25 -10.02
N GLY A 77 13.39 0.41 -9.05
CA GLY A 77 12.93 -0.21 -7.80
C GLY A 77 14.08 -0.58 -6.86
N VAL A 78 13.87 -1.65 -6.07
CA VAL A 78 14.83 -2.13 -5.08
C VAL A 78 15.38 -3.49 -5.49
N TRP A 79 16.70 -3.62 -5.44
CA TRP A 79 17.44 -4.85 -5.75
C TRP A 79 18.09 -5.40 -4.49
N LYS A 80 18.14 -6.73 -4.39
CA LYS A 80 18.78 -7.46 -3.28
C LYS A 80 19.96 -8.26 -3.82
N SER A 81 21.13 -8.08 -3.24
CA SER A 81 22.28 -8.96 -3.43
C SER A 81 22.49 -9.80 -2.17
N THR A 82 22.90 -11.06 -2.36
CA THR A 82 23.22 -12.02 -1.28
C THR A 82 24.65 -12.55 -1.38
N ASN A 83 25.45 -11.97 -2.28
CA ASN A 83 26.80 -12.42 -2.62
C ASN A 83 27.79 -11.25 -2.68
N GLY A 84 27.47 -10.13 -2.03
CA GLY A 84 28.33 -8.95 -2.00
C GLY A 84 28.48 -8.22 -3.35
N GLY A 85 27.63 -8.53 -4.34
CA GLY A 85 27.68 -7.91 -5.67
C GLY A 85 28.64 -8.56 -6.65
N THR A 86 29.05 -9.80 -6.40
CA THR A 86 29.95 -10.59 -7.25
C THR A 86 29.22 -11.60 -8.13
#